data_AF-A0AAE0L0A3-F1
#
_entry.id   AF-A0AAE0L0A3-F1
#
_cell.length_a   1.000
_cell.length_b   1.000
_cell.length_c   1.000
_cell.angle_alpha   90.00
_cell.angle_beta   90.00
_cell.angle_gamma   90.00
#
_symmetry.space_group_name_H-M   'P 1'
#
loop_
_entity.id
_entity.type
_entity.pdbx_description
1 polymer ?
#
loop_
_entity_poly.entity_id
_entity_poly.type
_entity_poly.pdbx_seq_one_letter_code
_entity_poly.pdbx_strand_id
1 'polypeptide(L)'
;MSQKDRKEYFVKDLLKNSFRSEDKFDFKYFLAKKQVCFKFYYMAYGISYGYLHDCRTRVLEGRHTFVHGLTYEEDNRKISLKHESVVAWLKKYADEYGQPQPDKAEKHLSDGLTIEELWDEYIEGLQENEERKKCSLSYFYKIFDEDCSEWLKIPSVNRFSQCDVCASFKLLNEGLT
;
A
#
# COMPACT_ATOMS: atom_id res chain seq x y z
N MET A 1 16.82 -19.77 -17.26
CA MET A 1 15.84 -18.79 -17.77
C MET A 1 14.98 -18.34 -16.61
N SER A 2 14.92 -17.03 -16.32
CA SER A 2 14.07 -16.51 -15.25
C SER A 2 12.60 -16.77 -15.56
N GLN A 3 11.73 -16.79 -14.54
CA GLN A 3 10.28 -16.94 -14.72
C GLN A 3 9.70 -15.80 -15.58
N LYS A 4 10.29 -14.59 -15.47
CA LYS A 4 9.97 -13.42 -16.29
C LYS A 4 10.31 -13.66 -17.76
N ASP A 5 11.55 -14.04 -18.04
CA ASP A 5 12.03 -14.34 -19.40
C ASP A 5 11.19 -15.43 -20.08
N ARG A 6 10.76 -16.42 -19.29
CA ARG A 6 9.91 -17.51 -19.77
C ARG A 6 8.52 -17.02 -20.18
N LYS A 7 7.87 -16.15 -19.39
CA LYS A 7 6.56 -15.57 -19.75
C LYS A 7 6.67 -14.65 -20.95
N GLU A 8 7.70 -13.81 -21.01
CA GLU A 8 7.93 -12.93 -22.15
C GLU A 8 8.18 -13.71 -23.45
N TYR A 9 8.93 -14.82 -23.36
CA TYR A 9 9.13 -15.72 -24.49
C TYR A 9 7.81 -16.22 -25.04
N PHE A 10 6.92 -16.77 -24.19
CA PHE A 10 5.64 -17.30 -24.64
C PHE A 10 4.70 -16.21 -25.17
N VAL A 11 4.65 -15.04 -24.54
CA VAL A 11 3.85 -13.91 -25.05
C VAL A 11 4.33 -13.49 -26.44
N LYS A 12 5.65 -13.36 -26.64
CA LYS A 12 6.24 -13.02 -27.95
C LYS A 12 5.99 -14.11 -29.00
N ASP A 13 6.14 -15.38 -28.63
CA ASP A 13 5.89 -16.51 -29.55
C ASP A 13 4.41 -16.59 -29.95
N LEU A 14 3.49 -16.38 -28.99
CA LEU A 14 2.05 -16.33 -29.26
C LEU A 14 1.69 -15.17 -30.18
N LEU A 15 2.25 -13.97 -29.95
CA LEU A 15 2.03 -12.82 -30.82
C LEU A 15 2.48 -13.09 -32.25
N LYS A 16 3.69 -13.64 -32.41
CA LYS A 16 4.26 -13.99 -33.71
C LYS A 16 3.41 -14.99 -34.49
N ASN A 17 2.76 -15.91 -33.78
CA ASN A 17 1.96 -16.99 -34.37
C ASN A 17 0.45 -16.77 -34.21
N SER A 18 0.03 -15.53 -33.95
CA SER A 18 -1.37 -15.14 -33.86
C SER A 18 -1.83 -14.41 -35.11
N PHE A 19 -3.08 -14.62 -35.50
CA PHE A 19 -3.68 -13.98 -36.66
C PHE A 19 -5.02 -13.38 -36.26
N ARG A 20 -5.21 -12.11 -36.63
CA ARG A 20 -6.48 -11.40 -36.44
C ARG A 20 -7.27 -11.45 -37.75
N SER A 21 -8.39 -12.15 -37.72
CA SER A 21 -9.46 -12.05 -38.71
C SER A 21 -10.49 -11.00 -38.25
N GLU A 22 -11.39 -10.58 -39.13
CA GLU A 22 -12.40 -9.53 -38.85
C GLU A 22 -13.20 -9.80 -37.57
N ASP A 23 -13.51 -11.08 -37.27
CA ASP A 23 -14.31 -11.46 -36.09
C ASP A 23 -13.58 -12.35 -35.06
N LYS A 24 -12.34 -12.79 -35.33
CA LYS A 24 -11.66 -13.80 -34.49
C LYS A 24 -10.16 -13.58 -34.38
N PHE A 25 -9.65 -13.84 -33.18
CA PHE A 25 -8.23 -13.88 -32.89
C PHE A 25 -7.79 -15.33 -32.69
N ASP A 26 -7.09 -15.87 -33.68
CA ASP A 26 -6.66 -17.28 -33.71
C ASP A 26 -5.19 -17.42 -33.35
N PHE A 27 -4.89 -18.45 -32.57
CA PHE A 27 -3.54 -18.81 -32.15
C PHE A 27 -3.10 -20.11 -32.80
N LYS A 28 -1.94 -20.08 -33.46
CA LYS A 28 -1.27 -21.28 -33.94
C LYS A 28 -0.04 -21.56 -33.07
N TYR A 29 0.23 -22.83 -32.82
CA TYR A 29 1.30 -23.28 -31.94
C TYR A 29 2.30 -24.07 -32.77
N PHE A 30 3.59 -23.72 -32.68
CA PHE A 30 4.63 -24.37 -33.46
C PHE A 30 5.74 -24.93 -32.57
N LEU A 31 6.15 -26.17 -32.85
CA LEU A 31 7.32 -26.81 -32.26
C LEU A 31 8.19 -27.34 -33.39
N ALA A 32 9.46 -26.92 -33.44
CA ALA A 32 10.39 -27.28 -34.52
C ALA A 32 9.78 -27.08 -35.93
N LYS A 33 9.08 -25.96 -36.14
CA LYS A 33 8.36 -25.59 -37.38
C LYS A 33 7.15 -26.45 -37.74
N LYS A 34 6.75 -27.43 -36.91
CA LYS A 34 5.51 -28.20 -37.09
C LYS A 34 4.39 -27.58 -36.26
N GLN A 35 3.22 -27.43 -36.87
CA GLN A 35 2.03 -26.98 -36.14
C GLN A 35 1.57 -28.09 -35.18
N VAL A 36 1.29 -27.71 -33.95
CA VAL A 36 0.82 -28.61 -32.89
C VAL A 36 -0.45 -28.07 -32.25
N CYS A 37 -1.15 -28.91 -31.49
CA CYS A 37 -2.29 -28.47 -30.70
C CYS A 37 -1.83 -27.77 -29.41
N PHE A 38 -2.72 -26.96 -28.82
CA PHE A 38 -2.50 -26.29 -27.54
C PHE A 38 -2.02 -27.26 -26.45
N LYS A 39 -2.68 -28.42 -26.37
CA LYS A 39 -2.39 -29.45 -25.37
C LYS A 39 -0.95 -29.95 -25.46
N PHE A 40 -0.51 -30.29 -26.66
CA PHE A 40 0.84 -30.78 -26.90
C PHE A 40 1.88 -29.68 -26.64
N TYR A 41 1.57 -28.43 -26.99
CA TYR A 41 2.47 -27.30 -26.82
C TYR A 41 2.84 -27.06 -25.35
N TYR A 42 1.86 -26.95 -24.43
CA TYR A 42 2.21 -26.74 -23.01
C TYR A 42 2.90 -27.95 -22.39
N MET A 43 2.55 -29.17 -22.82
CA MET A 43 3.18 -30.40 -22.34
C MET A 43 4.64 -30.48 -22.77
N ALA A 44 4.95 -30.19 -24.04
CA ALA A 44 6.31 -30.23 -24.57
C ALA A 44 7.23 -29.20 -23.89
N TYR A 45 6.71 -28.02 -23.54
CA TYR A 45 7.46 -27.00 -22.82
C TYR A 45 7.47 -27.19 -21.29
N GLY A 46 6.80 -28.21 -20.75
CA GLY A 46 6.73 -28.47 -19.31
C GLY A 46 6.15 -27.29 -18.52
N ILE A 47 5.07 -26.69 -19.00
CA ILE A 47 4.32 -25.61 -18.31
C ILE A 47 2.90 -26.08 -18.03
N SER A 48 2.26 -25.49 -17.02
CA SER A 48 0.86 -25.80 -16.72
C SER A 48 -0.08 -25.24 -17.78
N TYR A 49 -1.25 -25.88 -17.94
CA TYR A 49 -2.33 -25.36 -18.79
C TYR A 49 -2.67 -23.90 -18.44
N GLY A 50 -2.85 -23.61 -17.15
CA GLY A 50 -3.21 -22.28 -16.66
C GLY A 50 -2.15 -21.22 -16.98
N TYR A 51 -0.87 -21.60 -16.97
CA TYR A 51 0.21 -20.67 -17.32
C TYR A 51 0.17 -20.26 -18.79
N LEU A 52 -0.01 -21.21 -19.71
CA LEU A 52 -0.12 -20.90 -21.13
C LEU A 52 -1.43 -20.17 -21.44
N HIS A 53 -2.51 -20.51 -20.74
CA HIS A 53 -3.79 -19.81 -20.84
C HIS A 53 -3.68 -18.35 -20.39
N ASP A 54 -3.01 -18.05 -19.26
CA ASP A 54 -2.71 -16.68 -18.81
C ASP A 54 -1.95 -15.90 -19.89
N CYS A 55 -0.93 -16.50 -20.51
CA CYS A 55 -0.19 -15.87 -21.60
C CYS A 55 -1.09 -15.56 -22.80
N ARG A 56 -2.00 -16.47 -23.17
CA ARG A 56 -2.96 -16.28 -24.25
C ARG A 56 -3.94 -15.14 -23.96
N THR A 57 -4.51 -15.10 -22.75
CA THR A 57 -5.42 -14.04 -22.32
C THR A 57 -4.74 -12.68 -22.38
N ARG A 58 -3.48 -12.57 -21.91
CA ARG A 58 -2.71 -11.33 -21.98
C ARG A 58 -2.50 -10.84 -23.41
N VAL A 59 -2.23 -11.75 -24.35
CA VAL A 59 -2.10 -11.40 -25.77
C VAL A 59 -3.42 -10.87 -26.32
N LEU A 60 -4.56 -11.49 -25.97
CA LEU A 60 -5.89 -11.01 -26.37
C LEU A 60 -6.19 -9.61 -25.81
N GLU A 61 -5.72 -9.30 -24.61
CA GLU A 61 -5.84 -7.99 -23.96
C GLU A 61 -4.86 -6.94 -24.52
N GLY A 62 -4.01 -7.28 -25.49
CA GLY A 62 -3.00 -6.39 -26.05
C GLY A 62 -1.79 -6.14 -25.13
N ARG A 63 -1.57 -7.00 -24.12
CA ARG A 63 -0.44 -6.89 -23.18
C ARG A 63 0.78 -7.61 -23.76
N HIS A 64 1.76 -6.84 -24.22
CA HIS A 64 2.97 -7.37 -24.88
C HIS A 64 4.13 -7.65 -23.92
N THR A 65 4.08 -7.12 -22.70
CA THR A 65 5.14 -7.25 -21.70
C THR A 65 4.62 -7.95 -20.45
N PHE A 66 5.42 -8.88 -19.90
CA PHE A 66 5.09 -9.44 -18.60
C PHE A 66 5.45 -8.43 -17.51
N VAL A 67 4.43 -7.85 -16.91
CA VAL A 67 4.59 -7.08 -15.67
C VAL A 67 4.10 -7.94 -14.51
N HIS A 68 4.94 -8.11 -13.50
CA HIS A 68 4.58 -8.78 -12.26
C HIS A 68 3.44 -7.97 -11.62
N GLY A 69 2.49 -8.63 -10.95
CA GLY A 69 1.38 -7.94 -10.27
C GLY A 69 1.79 -7.02 -9.11
N LEU A 70 3.10 -6.83 -8.90
CA LEU A 70 3.70 -5.92 -7.93
C LEU A 70 4.41 -4.72 -8.62
N THR A 71 4.45 -4.69 -9.95
CA THR A 71 5.24 -3.72 -10.74
C THR A 71 4.38 -2.74 -11.54
N TYR A 72 3.06 -2.89 -11.56
CA TYR A 72 2.16 -1.82 -12.01
C TYR A 72 1.48 -1.23 -10.79
N GLU A 73 1.86 0.01 -10.51
CA GLU A 73 1.23 1.00 -9.64
C GLU A 73 1.50 0.79 -8.14
N GLU A 74 2.54 1.50 -7.65
CA GLU A 74 2.59 1.96 -6.27
C GLU A 74 1.24 2.60 -5.85
N ASP A 75 0.55 3.23 -6.82
CA ASP A 75 -0.78 3.86 -6.67
C ASP A 75 -2.00 2.92 -6.67
N ASN A 76 -1.90 1.65 -7.08
CA ASN A 76 -3.02 0.69 -7.02
C ASN A 76 -2.99 -0.22 -5.79
N ARG A 77 -2.02 -0.01 -4.88
CA ARG A 77 -2.12 -0.63 -3.56
C ARG A 77 -3.31 -0.01 -2.86
N LYS A 78 -4.43 -0.73 -2.86
CA LYS A 78 -5.58 -0.39 -2.02
C LYS A 78 -5.05 -0.16 -0.61
N ILE A 79 -5.13 1.09 -0.16
CA ILE A 79 -4.79 1.48 1.19
C ILE A 79 -5.62 0.59 2.12
N SER A 80 -4.98 0.04 3.16
CA SER A 80 -5.70 -0.85 4.06
C SER A 80 -6.76 -0.06 4.83
N LEU A 81 -7.91 -0.68 5.12
CA LEU A 81 -8.96 -0.04 5.93
C LEU A 81 -8.45 0.44 7.30
N LYS A 82 -7.44 -0.28 7.86
CA LYS A 82 -6.77 0.11 9.10
C LYS A 82 -6.04 1.44 8.94
N HIS A 83 -5.33 1.58 7.83
CA HIS A 83 -4.60 2.80 7.50
C HIS A 83 -5.56 3.99 7.35
N GLU A 84 -6.60 3.84 6.53
CA GLU A 84 -7.62 4.88 6.36
C GLU A 84 -8.28 5.26 7.69
N SER A 85 -8.57 4.28 8.54
CA SER A 85 -9.17 4.52 9.86
C SER A 85 -8.27 5.32 10.78
N VAL A 86 -6.96 5.02 10.82
CA VAL A 86 -6.00 5.75 11.66
C VAL A 86 -5.87 7.19 11.17
N VAL A 87 -5.69 7.41 9.87
CA VAL A 87 -5.57 8.75 9.29
C VAL A 87 -6.85 9.57 9.53
N ALA A 88 -8.03 8.96 9.36
CA ALA A 88 -9.30 9.63 9.61
C ALA A 88 -9.46 10.01 11.09
N TRP A 89 -9.06 9.13 12.00
CA TRP A 89 -9.08 9.42 13.43
C TRP A 89 -8.10 10.54 13.80
N LEU A 90 -6.86 10.49 13.31
CA LEU A 90 -5.85 11.53 13.55
C LEU A 90 -6.29 12.90 13.04
N LYS A 91 -6.94 12.96 11.87
CA LYS A 91 -7.52 14.20 11.34
C LYS A 91 -8.57 14.77 12.28
N LYS A 92 -9.52 13.93 12.71
CA LYS A 92 -10.56 14.33 13.65
C LYS A 92 -9.96 14.81 14.98
N TYR A 93 -9.01 14.06 15.53
CA TYR A 93 -8.32 14.43 16.77
C TYR A 93 -7.57 15.77 16.63
N ALA A 94 -6.86 15.98 15.52
CA ALA A 94 -6.20 17.24 15.23
C ALA A 94 -7.17 18.40 14.98
N ASP A 95 -8.38 18.13 14.48
CA ASP A 95 -9.44 19.13 14.33
C ASP A 95 -10.01 19.56 15.68
N GLU A 96 -10.12 18.65 16.64
CA GLU A 96 -10.69 18.89 17.97
C GLU A 96 -9.67 19.49 18.96
N TYR A 97 -8.43 19.00 18.94
CA TYR A 97 -7.40 19.34 19.94
C TYR A 97 -6.18 20.06 19.36
N GLY A 98 -6.02 20.08 18.04
CA GLY A 98 -4.86 20.67 17.38
C GLY A 98 -4.97 22.20 17.24
N GLN A 99 -3.83 22.87 17.39
CA GLN A 99 -3.70 24.30 17.20
C GLN A 99 -3.21 24.61 15.77
N PRO A 100 -4.00 25.29 14.93
CA PRO A 100 -3.57 25.68 13.60
C PRO A 100 -2.43 26.69 13.67
N GLN A 101 -1.40 26.51 12.83
CA GLN A 101 -0.30 27.47 12.76
C GLN A 101 -0.66 28.64 11.82
N PRO A 102 -0.26 29.89 12.16
CA PRO A 102 -0.60 31.05 11.34
C PRO A 102 0.11 31.05 9.97
N ASP A 103 1.35 30.54 9.93
CA ASP A 103 2.22 30.63 8.75
C ASP A 103 2.24 29.36 7.90
N LYS A 104 1.67 28.26 8.39
CA LYS A 104 1.79 26.93 7.78
C LYS A 104 0.46 26.19 7.84
N ALA A 105 0.20 25.40 6.82
CA ALA A 105 -0.94 24.48 6.77
C ALA A 105 -0.71 23.21 7.63
N GLU A 106 -0.16 23.37 8.83
CA GLU A 106 0.09 22.31 9.79
C GLU A 106 -0.64 22.61 11.10
N LYS A 107 -1.01 21.55 11.82
CA LYS A 107 -1.62 21.61 13.15
C LYS A 107 -0.65 21.08 14.17
N HIS A 108 -0.52 21.77 15.29
CA HIS A 108 0.32 21.33 16.40
C HIS A 108 -0.56 20.80 17.53
N LEU A 109 -0.25 19.59 17.98
CA LEU A 109 -0.79 19.05 19.23
C LEU A 109 -0.03 19.65 20.43
N SER A 110 -0.49 19.33 21.63
CA SER A 110 0.19 19.71 22.88
C SER A 110 1.64 19.22 22.90
N ASP A 111 2.55 20.03 23.44
CA ASP A 111 3.98 19.73 23.56
C ASP A 111 4.30 18.70 24.68
N GLY A 112 3.31 18.43 25.54
CA GLY A 112 3.38 17.37 26.55
C GLY A 112 2.86 16.02 26.07
N LEU A 113 2.20 15.97 24.91
CA LEU A 113 1.60 14.75 24.40
C LEU A 113 2.64 13.92 23.65
N THR A 114 2.78 12.65 24.01
CA THR A 114 3.61 11.68 23.29
C THR A 114 2.83 10.94 22.21
N ILE A 115 3.53 10.32 21.25
CA ILE A 115 2.86 9.51 20.21
C ILE A 115 2.26 8.25 20.85
N GLU A 116 2.91 7.74 21.89
CA GLU A 116 2.41 6.66 22.77
C GLU A 116 1.04 7.03 23.38
N GLU A 117 0.92 8.20 24.02
CA GLU A 117 -0.36 8.63 24.61
C GLU A 117 -1.43 8.88 23.54
N LEU A 118 -1.04 9.42 22.38
CA LEU A 118 -1.94 9.60 21.25
C LEU A 118 -2.46 8.24 20.72
N TRP A 119 -1.62 7.21 20.79
CA TRP A 119 -2.03 5.84 20.46
C TRP A 119 -3.01 5.28 21.49
N ASP A 120 -2.78 5.50 22.77
CA ASP A 120 -3.69 5.05 23.83
C ASP A 120 -5.08 5.67 23.66
N GLU A 121 -5.15 6.98 23.40
CA GLU A 121 -6.39 7.70 23.06
C GLU A 121 -7.07 7.12 21.81
N TYR A 122 -6.30 6.72 20.79
CA TYR A 122 -6.84 6.06 19.60
C TYR A 122 -7.48 4.72 19.95
N ILE A 123 -6.81 3.90 20.76
CA ILE A 123 -7.33 2.59 21.18
C ILE A 123 -8.56 2.72 22.06
N GLU A 124 -8.56 3.67 23.00
CA GLU A 124 -9.71 3.95 23.87
C GLU A 124 -10.92 4.47 23.09
N GLY A 125 -10.68 5.22 22.00
CA GLY A 125 -11.72 5.71 21.11
C GLY A 125 -12.35 4.66 20.20
N LEU A 126 -11.76 3.45 20.08
CA LEU A 126 -12.32 2.38 19.25
C LEU A 126 -13.46 1.66 19.98
N GLN A 127 -14.61 1.53 19.30
CA GLN A 127 -15.73 0.73 19.81
C GLN A 127 -15.45 -0.78 19.69
N GLU A 128 -16.08 -1.61 20.54
CA GLU A 128 -15.88 -3.08 20.54
C GLU A 128 -16.15 -3.75 19.17
N ASN A 129 -17.02 -3.17 18.35
CA ASN A 129 -17.33 -3.66 17.00
C ASN A 129 -16.30 -3.23 15.94
N GLU A 130 -15.30 -2.43 16.28
CA GLU A 130 -14.29 -1.87 15.38
C GLU A 130 -12.93 -2.59 15.44
N GLU A 131 -12.86 -3.79 16.02
CA GLU A 131 -11.62 -4.59 16.14
C GLU A 131 -10.88 -4.75 14.78
N ARG A 132 -11.60 -4.75 13.66
CA ARG A 132 -11.01 -4.82 12.31
C ARG A 132 -10.19 -3.58 11.91
N LYS A 133 -10.46 -2.43 12.53
CA LYS A 133 -9.75 -1.15 12.31
C LYS A 133 -8.50 -1.03 13.18
N LYS A 134 -8.45 -1.74 14.30
CA LYS A 134 -7.31 -1.78 15.21
C LYS A 134 -6.04 -2.22 14.49
N CYS A 135 -5.00 -1.39 14.59
CA CYS A 135 -3.66 -1.72 14.10
C CYS A 135 -2.70 -2.04 15.26
N SER A 136 -1.43 -2.27 14.97
CA SER A 136 -0.39 -2.41 16.00
C SER A 136 0.29 -1.05 16.22
N LEU A 137 0.81 -0.80 17.43
CA LEU A 137 1.55 0.43 17.76
C LEU A 137 2.62 0.81 16.72
N SER A 138 3.47 -0.15 16.33
CA SER A 138 4.51 0.11 15.33
C SER A 138 3.96 0.52 13.95
N TYR A 139 2.75 0.07 13.61
CA TYR A 139 2.09 0.45 12.36
C TYR A 139 1.45 1.83 12.48
N PHE A 140 0.93 2.18 13.66
CA PHE A 140 0.47 3.53 13.95
C PHE A 140 1.61 4.55 13.86
N TYR A 141 2.77 4.27 14.46
CA TYR A 141 3.96 5.13 14.32
C TYR A 141 4.37 5.32 12.88
N LYS A 142 4.36 4.23 12.10
CA LYS A 142 4.65 4.28 10.68
C LYS A 142 3.69 5.22 9.93
N ILE A 143 2.37 5.11 10.18
CA ILE A 143 1.36 5.99 9.56
C ILE A 143 1.55 7.44 10.00
N PHE A 144 1.83 7.67 11.28
CA PHE A 144 2.03 9.02 11.81
C PHE A 144 3.24 9.69 11.13
N ASP A 145 4.35 8.98 10.99
CA ASP A 145 5.58 9.49 10.40
C ASP A 145 5.48 9.66 8.87
N GLU A 146 4.98 8.66 8.16
CA GLU A 146 4.94 8.67 6.68
C GLU A 146 3.81 9.55 6.12
N ASP A 147 2.63 9.56 6.76
CA ASP A 147 1.41 10.14 6.15
C ASP A 147 0.89 11.37 6.90
N CYS A 148 1.30 11.58 8.16
CA CYS A 148 0.77 12.66 9.00
C CYS A 148 1.79 13.76 9.33
N SER A 149 3.08 13.44 9.30
CA SER A 149 4.15 14.35 9.76
C SER A 149 4.22 15.69 9.01
N GLU A 150 3.70 15.75 7.78
CA GLU A 150 3.63 16.99 6.99
C GLU A 150 2.59 17.98 7.54
N TRP A 151 1.45 17.51 8.03
CA TRP A 151 0.30 18.34 8.42
C TRP A 151 -0.05 18.28 9.91
N LEU A 152 0.50 17.31 10.66
CA LEU A 152 0.30 17.13 12.09
C LEU A 152 1.64 16.97 12.80
N LYS A 153 1.89 17.79 13.82
CA LYS A 153 3.14 17.72 14.60
C LYS A 153 2.87 17.78 16.09
N ILE A 154 3.69 17.06 16.83
CA ILE A 154 3.86 17.23 18.27
C ILE A 154 5.13 18.07 18.45
N PRO A 155 5.05 19.32 18.93
CA PRO A 155 6.22 20.15 19.16
C PRO A 155 7.17 19.51 20.18
N SER A 156 8.46 19.40 19.83
CA SER A 156 9.50 18.90 20.76
C SER A 156 9.92 19.92 21.81
N VAL A 157 9.58 21.19 21.61
CA VAL A 157 9.97 22.29 22.49
C VAL A 157 8.69 23.01 22.92
N ASN A 158 8.58 23.22 24.23
CA ASN A 158 7.48 23.95 24.82
C ASN A 158 7.48 25.40 24.31
N ARG A 159 6.45 25.77 23.54
CA ARG A 159 6.36 27.09 22.87
C ARG A 159 5.70 28.15 23.75
N PHE A 160 5.14 27.75 24.89
CA PHE A 160 4.56 28.66 25.86
C PHE A 160 5.32 28.53 27.19
N SER A 161 5.41 29.63 27.93
CA SER A 161 5.67 29.55 29.37
C SER A 161 4.54 28.71 29.97
N GLN A 162 4.74 27.39 30.09
CA GLN A 162 3.88 26.53 30.89
C GLN A 162 3.72 27.22 32.23
N CYS A 163 2.50 27.33 32.74
CA CYS A 163 2.36 27.76 34.12
C CYS A 163 3.13 26.79 35.01
N ASP A 164 3.64 27.26 36.15
CA ASP A 164 4.48 26.46 37.05
C ASP A 164 3.83 25.12 37.41
N VAL A 165 2.50 25.07 37.44
CA VAL A 165 1.71 23.86 37.66
C VAL A 165 1.92 22.84 36.54
N CYS A 166 1.73 23.23 35.28
CA CYS A 166 1.90 22.32 34.13
C CYS A 166 3.36 21.89 33.96
N ALA A 167 4.32 22.78 34.23
CA ALA A 167 5.73 22.44 34.24
C ALA A 167 6.07 21.41 35.33
N SER A 168 5.48 21.56 36.53
CA SER A 168 5.67 20.64 37.66
C SER A 168 5.13 19.24 37.37
N PHE A 169 3.96 19.13 36.71
CA PHE A 169 3.41 17.83 36.30
C PHE A 169 4.32 17.12 35.29
N LYS A 170 4.90 17.86 34.35
CA LYS A 170 5.81 17.29 33.35
C LYS A 170 7.10 16.76 34.01
N LEU A 171 7.69 17.53 34.94
CA LEU A 171 8.87 17.10 35.70
C LEU A 171 8.61 15.83 36.54
N LEU A 172 7.43 15.72 37.15
CA LEU A 172 7.03 14.53 37.91
C LEU A 172 6.92 13.28 37.02
N ASN A 173 6.36 13.41 35.82
CA ASN A 173 6.23 12.31 34.88
C ASN A 173 7.57 11.89 34.24
N GLU A 174 8.48 12.84 34.03
CA GLU A 174 9.81 12.58 33.45
C GLU A 174 10.83 12.04 34.47
N GLY A 175 10.45 11.90 35.75
CA GLY A 175 11.30 11.30 36.80
C GLY A 175 12.53 12.16 37.16
N LEU A 176 12.52 13.44 36.80
CA LEU A 176 13.58 14.39 37.09
C LEU A 176 13.23 15.18 38.36
N THR A 177 13.56 14.60 39.51
CA THR A 177 13.66 15.31 40.81
C THR A 177 15.11 15.51 41.20
#